data_AF-A0A978T9Y5-F1
#
_entry.id   AF-A0A978T9Y5-F1
#
_cell.length_a   1.000
_cell.length_b   1.000
_cell.length_c   1.000
_cell.angle_alpha   90.00
_cell.angle_beta   90.00
_cell.angle_gamma   90.00
#
_symmetry.space_group_name_H-M   'P 1'
#
loop_
_entity.id
_entity.type
_entity.pdbx_description
1 polymer ?
#
loop_
_entity_poly.entity_id
_entity_poly.type
_entity_poly.pdbx_seq_one_letter_code
_entity_poly.pdbx_strand_id
1 'polypeptide(L)'
;PALVAYHLFQARQSLGQKLPEPTRTAVFAFLGGALGLGLAALIFLSLVILNIPAEVDARAEQGAVLALSLGHVPLMVVEGLFTAILVLFLQRVKPELLGG
;
A
#
# COMPACT_ATOMS: atom_id res chain seq x y z
N PRO A 1 -4.60 -3.55 7.25
CA PRO A 1 -3.60 -3.11 6.24
C PRO A 1 -2.30 -3.92 6.26
N ALA A 2 -1.55 -3.95 7.37
CA ALA A 2 -0.25 -4.64 7.44
C ALA A 2 -0.34 -6.16 7.20
N LEU A 3 -1.36 -6.83 7.75
CA LEU A 3 -1.59 -8.27 7.52
C LEU A 3 -1.92 -8.59 6.05
N VAL A 4 -2.68 -7.72 5.38
CA VAL A 4 -3.02 -7.87 3.95
C VAL A 4 -1.77 -7.69 3.08
N ALA A 5 -0.95 -6.68 3.40
CA ALA A 5 0.33 -6.46 2.72
C ALA A 5 1.29 -7.64 2.91
N TYR A 6 1.36 -8.22 4.12
CA TYR A 6 2.16 -9.40 4.40
C TYR A 6 1.71 -10.62 3.59
N HIS A 7 0.41 -10.95 3.58
CA HIS A 7 -0.10 -12.09 2.81
C HIS A 7 0.10 -11.89 1.30
N LEU A 8 -0.08 -10.67 0.78
CA LEU A 8 0.19 -10.36 -0.61
C LEU A 8 1.68 -10.53 -0.95
N PHE A 9 2.56 -10.10 -0.06
CA PHE A 9 4.00 -10.29 -0.23
C PHE A 9 4.40 -11.77 -0.16
N GLN A 10 3.80 -12.55 0.74
CA GLN A 10 4.05 -13.99 0.87
C GLN A 10 3.54 -14.77 -0.33
N ALA A 11 2.47 -14.31 -1.00
CA ALA A 11 1.96 -14.90 -2.24
C ALA A 11 3.00 -14.93 -3.38
N ARG A 12 4.07 -14.12 -3.30
CA ARG A 12 5.21 -14.19 -4.25
C ARG A 12 5.90 -15.56 -4.28
N GLN A 13 5.87 -16.30 -3.17
CA GLN A 13 6.48 -17.63 -3.06
C GLN A 13 5.60 -18.71 -3.67
N SER A 14 4.27 -18.56 -3.60
CA SER A 14 3.29 -19.51 -4.14
C SER A 14 3.03 -19.33 -5.64
N LEU A 15 3.04 -18.09 -6.15
CA LEU A 15 2.85 -17.78 -7.58
C LEU A 15 4.13 -17.98 -8.44
N GLY A 16 5.03 -18.86 -8.01
CA GLY A 16 6.32 -19.10 -8.64
C GLY A 16 6.20 -19.76 -10.02
N GLN A 17 6.69 -19.06 -11.07
CA GLN A 17 7.65 -19.57 -12.07
C GLN A 17 7.78 -18.68 -13.33
N LYS A 18 6.90 -17.69 -13.56
CA LYS A 18 6.91 -16.92 -14.83
C LYS A 18 7.82 -15.69 -14.87
N LEU A 19 8.27 -15.15 -13.73
CA LEU A 19 9.03 -13.89 -13.66
C LEU A 19 10.42 -14.10 -13.04
N PRO A 20 11.49 -13.49 -13.59
CA PRO A 20 12.83 -13.57 -13.01
C PRO A 20 12.90 -12.96 -11.59
N GLU A 21 13.66 -13.59 -10.70
CA GLU A 21 14.22 -12.93 -9.52
C GLU A 21 15.31 -11.97 -10.02
N PRO A 22 15.10 -10.64 -10.01
CA PRO A 22 14.60 -9.88 -8.85
C PRO A 22 13.30 -9.10 -9.11
N THR A 23 12.82 -9.06 -10.35
CA THR A 23 11.66 -8.26 -10.77
C THR A 23 10.38 -8.71 -10.06
N ARG A 24 10.22 -10.02 -9.83
CA ARG A 24 9.10 -10.55 -9.03
C ARG A 24 9.08 -9.94 -7.63
N THR A 25 10.21 -9.99 -6.93
CA THR A 25 10.33 -9.46 -5.56
C THR A 25 10.01 -7.96 -5.51
N ALA A 26 10.51 -7.20 -6.47
CA ALA A 26 10.22 -5.78 -6.59
C ALA A 26 8.72 -5.49 -6.79
N VAL A 27 8.06 -6.22 -7.70
CA VAL A 27 6.63 -6.01 -8.00
C VAL A 27 5.75 -6.38 -6.81
N PHE A 28 6.00 -7.50 -6.14
CA PHE A 28 5.21 -7.89 -4.97
C PHE A 28 5.48 -6.98 -3.76
N ALA A 29 6.70 -6.48 -3.59
CA ALA A 29 7.02 -5.47 -2.59
C ALA A 29 6.34 -4.13 -2.88
N PHE A 30 6.35 -3.68 -4.14
CA PHE A 30 5.65 -2.48 -4.58
C PHE A 30 4.15 -2.57 -4.30
N LEU A 31 3.53 -3.67 -4.73
CA LEU A 31 2.10 -3.89 -4.53
C LEU A 31 1.77 -4.03 -3.04
N GLY A 32 2.63 -4.69 -2.25
CA GLY A 32 2.48 -4.78 -0.80
C GLY A 32 2.49 -3.41 -0.12
N GLY A 33 3.45 -2.55 -0.46
CA GLY A 33 3.55 -1.19 0.06
C GLY A 33 2.40 -0.28 -0.38
N ALA A 34 2.13 -0.24 -1.69
CA ALA A 34 1.07 0.60 -2.26
C ALA A 34 -0.32 0.19 -1.77
N LEU A 35 -0.64 -1.11 -1.73
CA LEU A 35 -1.93 -1.59 -1.22
C LEU A 35 -2.02 -1.48 0.29
N GLY A 36 -0.93 -1.70 1.03
CA GLY A 36 -0.88 -1.51 2.47
C GLY A 36 -1.23 -0.07 2.86
N LEU A 37 -0.59 0.91 2.22
CA LEU A 37 -0.87 2.33 2.43
C LEU A 37 -2.25 2.74 1.91
N GLY A 38 -2.63 2.27 0.71
CA GLY A 38 -3.94 2.55 0.15
C GLY A 38 -5.10 2.07 1.02
N LEU A 39 -4.99 0.86 1.58
CA LEU A 39 -6.00 0.32 2.49
C LEU A 39 -6.06 1.12 3.80
N ALA A 40 -4.91 1.55 4.32
CA ALA A 40 -4.86 2.41 5.50
C ALA A 40 -5.54 3.77 5.25
N ALA A 41 -5.25 4.39 4.09
CA ALA A 41 -5.88 5.64 3.67
C ALA A 41 -7.40 5.48 3.50
N LEU A 42 -7.88 4.38 2.92
CA LEU A 42 -9.31 4.09 2.77
C LEU A 42 -10.02 3.90 4.11
N ILE A 43 -9.38 3.22 5.08
CA ILE A 43 -9.93 3.07 6.43
C ILE A 43 -10.03 4.44 7.10
N PHE A 44 -8.97 5.25 7.03
CA PHE A 44 -8.96 6.60 7.59
C PHE A 44 -10.04 7.48 6.95
N LEU A 45 -10.15 7.46 5.61
CA LEU A 45 -11.17 8.17 4.86
C LEU A 45 -12.59 7.79 5.29
N SER A 46 -12.84 6.49 5.45
CA SER A 46 -14.14 5.98 5.87
C SER A 46 -14.49 6.46 7.29
N LEU A 47 -13.51 6.44 8.21
CA LEU A 47 -13.70 6.96 9.56
C LEU A 47 -13.98 8.46 9.56
N VAL A 48 -13.30 9.24 8.73
CA VAL A 48 -13.51 10.69 8.62
C VAL A 48 -14.93 10.97 8.10
N ILE A 49 -15.32 10.39 6.96
CA ILE A 49 -16.63 10.64 6.34
C ILE A 49 -17.78 10.25 7.27
N LEU A 50 -17.65 9.12 8.00
CA LEU A 50 -18.70 8.65 8.91
C LEU A 50 -18.82 9.46 10.20
N ASN A 51 -17.83 10.31 10.52
CA ASN A 51 -17.81 11.13 11.74
C ASN A 51 -17.96 12.63 11.45
N ILE A 52 -18.33 13.02 10.22
CA ILE A 52 -18.60 14.42 9.88
C ILE A 52 -19.84 14.89 10.66
N PRO A 53 -19.75 15.94 11.49
CA PRO A 53 -20.90 16.50 12.18
C PRO A 53 -21.94 17.01 11.20
N ALA A 54 -23.22 16.67 11.41
CA ALA A 54 -24.34 17.02 10.52
C ALA A 54 -24.66 18.53 10.45
N GLU A 55 -23.88 19.36 11.13
CA GLU A 55 -24.03 20.82 11.22
C GLU A 55 -23.35 21.54 10.04
N VAL A 56 -22.52 20.85 9.26
CA VAL A 56 -21.77 21.38 8.11
C VAL A 56 -22.35 20.83 6.79
N ASP A 57 -22.28 21.58 5.69
CA ASP A 57 -22.80 21.15 4.38
C ASP A 57 -22.16 19.84 3.91
N ALA A 58 -22.85 18.73 4.17
CA ALA A 58 -22.33 17.37 4.02
C ALA A 58 -21.89 17.04 2.59
N ARG A 59 -22.42 17.72 1.56
CA ARG A 59 -21.98 17.52 0.16
C ARG A 59 -20.66 18.22 -0.14
N ALA A 60 -20.46 19.43 0.38
CA ALA A 60 -19.22 20.17 0.18
C ALA A 60 -18.05 19.48 0.89
N GLU A 61 -18.27 18.97 2.11
CA GLU A 61 -17.26 18.23 2.85
C GLU A 61 -16.91 16.88 2.21
N GLN A 62 -17.89 16.10 1.75
CA GLN A 62 -17.63 14.86 1.02
C GLN A 62 -16.78 15.11 -0.24
N GLY A 63 -17.05 16.19 -0.97
CA GLY A 63 -16.26 16.60 -2.13
C GLY A 63 -14.83 16.98 -1.76
N ALA A 64 -14.63 17.77 -0.70
CA ALA A 64 -13.31 18.16 -0.22
C ALA A 64 -12.50 16.96 0.27
N VAL A 65 -13.13 16.05 1.00
CA VAL A 65 -12.52 14.83 1.53
C VAL A 65 -12.15 13.86 0.41
N LEU A 66 -12.99 13.70 -0.62
CA LEU A 66 -12.65 12.93 -1.84
C LEU A 66 -11.48 13.56 -2.60
N ALA A 67 -11.47 14.88 -2.78
CA ALA A 67 -10.38 15.58 -3.47
C ALA A 67 -9.05 15.44 -2.71
N LEU A 68 -9.05 15.59 -1.39
CA LEU A 68 -7.89 15.36 -0.54
C LEU A 68 -7.40 13.90 -0.60
N SER A 69 -8.33 12.95 -0.68
CA SER A 69 -8.01 11.53 -0.80
C SER A 69 -7.35 11.18 -2.13
N LEU A 70 -7.78 11.80 -3.23
CA LEU A 70 -7.10 11.68 -4.53
C LEU A 70 -5.66 12.20 -4.47
N GLY A 71 -5.39 13.21 -3.63
CA GLY A 71 -4.03 13.69 -3.35
C GLY A 71 -3.09 12.65 -2.72
N HIS A 72 -3.63 11.54 -2.20
CA HIS A 72 -2.82 10.46 -1.63
C HIS A 72 -2.38 9.43 -2.68
N VAL A 73 -2.92 9.47 -3.91
CA VAL A 73 -2.53 8.53 -4.98
C VAL A 73 -1.04 8.65 -5.34
N PRO A 74 -0.46 9.86 -5.53
CA PRO A 74 0.98 9.99 -5.74
C PRO A 74 1.80 9.44 -4.55
N LEU A 75 1.34 9.67 -3.32
CA LEU A 75 1.99 9.17 -2.11
C LEU A 75 1.97 7.64 -2.05
N MET A 76 0.86 7.00 -2.45
CA MET A 76 0.76 5.54 -2.56
C MET A 76 1.77 4.96 -3.54
N VAL A 77 1.99 5.63 -4.68
CA VAL A 77 2.99 5.21 -5.66
C VAL A 77 4.41 5.35 -5.10
N VAL A 78 4.71 6.47 -4.44
CA VAL A 78 6.03 6.71 -3.82
C VAL A 78 6.31 5.67 -2.74
N GLU A 79 5.36 5.38 -1.86
CA GLU A 79 5.52 4.39 -0.79
C GLU A 79 5.74 2.98 -1.33
N GLY A 80 4.98 2.58 -2.36
CA GLY A 80 5.20 1.32 -3.06
C GLY A 80 6.60 1.24 -3.63
N LEU A 81 7.08 2.31 -4.28
CA LEU A 81 8.42 2.36 -4.85
C LEU A 81 9.50 2.25 -3.76
N PHE A 82 9.34 2.97 -2.65
CA PHE A 82 10.25 2.91 -1.51
C PHE A 82 10.31 1.51 -0.91
N THR A 83 9.15 0.87 -0.74
CA THR A 83 9.05 -0.51 -0.24
C THR A 83 9.74 -1.50 -1.19
N ALA A 84 9.59 -1.33 -2.50
CA ALA A 84 10.27 -2.17 -3.48
C ALA A 84 11.78 -2.01 -3.44
N ILE A 85 12.28 -0.78 -3.35
CA ILE A 85 13.72 -0.50 -3.21
C ILE A 85 14.27 -1.12 -1.92
N LEU A 86 13.56 -0.93 -0.80
CA LEU A 86 13.96 -1.46 0.50
C LEU A 86 14.03 -2.99 0.48
N VAL A 87 13.03 -3.66 -0.07
CA VAL A 87 13.01 -5.13 -0.16
C VAL A 87 14.11 -5.64 -1.10
N LEU A 88 14.34 -5.00 -2.25
CA LEU A 88 15.44 -5.37 -3.13
C LEU A 88 16.81 -5.19 -2.47
N PHE A 89 16.97 -4.13 -1.69
CA PHE A 89 18.17 -3.89 -0.89
C PHE A 89 18.35 -5.01 0.16
N LEU A 90 17.31 -5.32 0.92
CA LEU A 90 17.33 -6.40 1.91
C LEU A 90 17.60 -7.75 1.28
N GLN A 91 17.08 -8.02 0.08
CA GLN A 91 17.35 -9.25 -0.66
C GLN A 91 18.85 -9.42 -0.97
N ARG A 92 19.58 -8.33 -1.19
CA ARG A 92 21.03 -8.38 -1.44
C ARG A 92 21.87 -8.38 -0.17
N VAL A 93 21.45 -7.68 0.88
CA VAL A 93 22.28 -7.45 2.07
C VAL A 93 21.98 -8.45 3.19
N LYS A 94 20.71 -8.79 3.42
CA LYS A 94 20.25 -9.73 4.44
C LYS A 94 19.02 -10.52 3.95
N PRO A 95 19.21 -11.46 3.01
CA PRO A 95 18.11 -12.24 2.44
C PRO A 95 17.33 -13.05 3.50
N GLU A 96 17.99 -13.39 4.61
CA GLU A 96 17.44 -14.09 5.77
C GLU A 96 16.19 -13.40 6.35
N LEU A 97 16.15 -12.05 6.30
CA LEU A 97 15.03 -11.25 6.83
C LEU A 97 13.78 -11.26 5.95
N LEU A 98 13.89 -11.77 4.73
CA LEU A 98 12.79 -11.87 3.77
C LEU A 98 12.17 -13.27 3.72
N GLY A 99 12.71 -14.21 4.51
CA GLY A 99 12.08 -15.49 4.81
C GLY A 99 10.94 -15.28 5.80
N GLY A 100 9.75 -15.81 5.46
CA GLY A 100 8.62 -15.87 6.39
C GLY A 100 8.80 -17.01 7.38
#